data_AF-A0A8T4ARF0-F1
#
_entry.id   AF-A0A8T4ARF0-F1
#
_cell.length_a   1.000
_cell.length_b   1.000
_cell.length_c   1.000
_cell.angle_alpha   90.00
_cell.angle_beta   90.00
_cell.angle_gamma   90.00
#
_symmetry.space_group_name_H-M   'P 1'
#
loop_
_entity.id
_entity.type
_entity.pdbx_description
1 polymer ?
#
loop_
_entity_poly.entity_id
_entity_poly.type
_entity_poly.pdbx_seq_one_letter_code
_entity_poly.pdbx_strand_id
1 'polypeptide(L)'
;MTPEFLLRQSIPVFVNSFSQLVYLRDTIDWFRHNGFNNITVMDNASTSGHLLDYFESDDFKSKARFHQIGKNVGPRTSCQLAQSFLGPDSSFIFTDPDLWLPDDPDPDMLLQMFKLGKKYNCPKVGLALDISEPELFRNLTIKSGVGIILWEERYWKKNKEVQPNVYKAQIDTTFFLHVPDSGSEKPMSAYGWSQHTVPSLRLAGSGFLAKHRPWYIDDGLSDEERNLYHSTATGVASWSRNLSKDLDSR
;
A
#
# COMPACT_ATOMS: atom_id res chain seq x y z
N MET A 1 6.74 27.57 5.82
CA MET A 1 6.41 26.30 5.17
C MET A 1 7.22 25.21 5.86
N THR A 2 6.59 24.17 6.40
CA THR A 2 7.31 23.13 7.17
C THR A 2 8.07 22.18 6.23
N PRO A 3 9.15 21.51 6.70
CA PRO A 3 9.82 20.47 5.93
C PRO A 3 8.86 19.36 5.46
N GLU A 4 7.94 18.91 6.33
CA GLU A 4 6.93 17.91 5.97
C GLU A 4 6.06 18.38 4.78
N PHE A 5 5.56 19.62 4.83
CA PHE A 5 4.75 20.15 3.73
C PHE A 5 5.50 20.06 2.40
N LEU A 6 6.77 20.48 2.35
CA LEU A 6 7.59 20.40 1.15
C LEU A 6 7.75 18.95 0.66
N LEU A 7 7.94 17.99 1.57
CA LEU A 7 8.03 16.57 1.23
C LEU A 7 6.71 16.06 0.61
N ARG A 8 5.56 16.36 1.20
CA ARG A 8 4.24 15.93 0.66
C ARG A 8 3.95 16.55 -0.72
N GLN A 9 4.41 17.76 -0.97
CA GLN A 9 4.27 18.41 -2.27
C GLN A 9 5.19 17.81 -3.34
N SER A 10 6.39 17.33 -2.97
CA SER A 10 7.43 16.98 -3.92
C SER A 10 7.59 15.48 -4.16
N ILE A 11 7.47 14.66 -3.11
CA ILE A 11 7.70 13.21 -3.21
C ILE A 11 6.63 12.59 -4.11
N PRO A 12 7.01 11.90 -5.20
CA PRO A 12 6.07 11.18 -6.04
C PRO A 12 5.35 10.10 -5.24
N VAL A 13 4.03 10.04 -5.38
CA VAL A 13 3.18 8.97 -4.87
C VAL A 13 2.70 8.13 -6.04
N PHE A 14 3.00 6.85 -6.01
CA PHE A 14 2.49 5.89 -6.99
C PHE A 14 1.46 4.99 -6.34
N VAL A 15 0.23 5.01 -6.88
CA VAL A 15 -0.85 4.16 -6.41
C VAL A 15 -1.09 3.08 -7.44
N ASN A 16 -0.91 1.82 -7.05
CA ASN A 16 -1.24 0.69 -7.89
C ASN A 16 -2.76 0.62 -8.13
N SER A 17 -3.19 0.18 -9.30
CA SER A 17 -4.62 0.00 -9.58
C SER A 17 -4.90 -1.24 -10.44
N PHE A 18 -5.98 -1.94 -10.10
CA PHE A 18 -6.57 -3.01 -10.91
C PHE A 18 -8.05 -3.23 -10.54
N SER A 19 -8.98 -2.73 -11.37
CA SER A 19 -10.43 -3.00 -11.33
C SER A 19 -11.13 -2.78 -9.97
N GLN A 20 -10.61 -1.89 -9.10
CA GLN A 20 -11.22 -1.49 -7.83
C GLN A 20 -11.30 0.03 -7.73
N LEU A 21 -12.46 0.59 -8.07
CA LEU A 21 -12.72 2.03 -8.08
C LEU A 21 -12.78 2.62 -6.69
N VAL A 22 -13.61 2.06 -5.80
CA VAL A 22 -13.85 2.66 -4.47
C VAL A 22 -12.55 2.77 -3.70
N TYR A 23 -11.77 1.69 -3.69
CA TYR A 23 -10.46 1.64 -3.03
C TYR A 23 -9.49 2.69 -3.57
N LEU A 24 -9.41 2.79 -4.91
CA LEU A 24 -8.52 3.73 -5.55
C LEU A 24 -8.93 5.18 -5.24
N ARG A 25 -10.21 5.52 -5.42
CA ARG A 25 -10.73 6.87 -5.19
C ARG A 25 -10.46 7.30 -3.76
N ASP A 26 -10.82 6.48 -2.79
CA ASP A 26 -10.66 6.81 -1.36
C ASP A 26 -9.17 7.00 -1.00
N THR A 27 -8.27 6.19 -1.59
CA THR A 27 -6.81 6.34 -1.42
C THR A 27 -6.31 7.67 -1.99
N ILE A 28 -6.73 8.03 -3.20
CA ILE A 28 -6.34 9.31 -3.82
C ILE A 28 -6.86 10.48 -2.99
N ASP A 29 -8.11 10.42 -2.55
CA ASP A 29 -8.74 11.44 -1.72
C ASP A 29 -8.00 11.63 -0.40
N TRP A 30 -7.60 10.53 0.26
CA TRP A 30 -6.78 10.59 1.46
C TRP A 30 -5.45 11.32 1.21
N PHE A 31 -4.74 10.99 0.13
CA PHE A 31 -3.49 11.66 -0.22
C PHE A 31 -3.71 13.16 -0.46
N ARG A 32 -4.73 13.53 -1.23
CA ARG A 32 -5.04 14.94 -1.52
C ARG A 32 -5.42 15.71 -0.26
N HIS A 33 -6.27 15.13 0.58
CA HIS A 33 -6.68 15.72 1.86
C HIS A 33 -5.48 15.98 2.76
N ASN A 34 -4.50 15.07 2.77
CA ASN A 34 -3.30 15.17 3.57
C ASN A 34 -2.16 15.95 2.93
N GLY A 35 -2.41 16.66 1.81
CA GLY A 35 -1.47 17.57 1.19
C GLY A 35 -0.45 16.92 0.26
N PHE A 36 -0.69 15.69 -0.19
CA PHE A 36 0.11 15.05 -1.24
C PHE A 36 -0.42 15.43 -2.61
N ASN A 37 0.42 16.07 -3.43
CA ASN A 37 -0.01 16.62 -4.73
C ASN A 37 0.63 15.94 -5.95
N ASN A 38 1.66 15.11 -5.73
CA ASN A 38 2.43 14.48 -6.81
C ASN A 38 2.01 13.02 -7.03
N ILE A 39 0.72 12.79 -7.28
CA ILE A 39 0.12 11.45 -7.35
C ILE A 39 0.08 10.94 -8.80
N THR A 40 0.53 9.71 -9.03
CA THR A 40 0.39 8.96 -10.28
C THR A 40 -0.27 7.61 -10.00
N VAL A 41 -1.37 7.31 -10.69
CA VAL A 41 -1.99 5.99 -10.66
C VAL A 41 -1.39 5.10 -11.74
N MET A 42 -0.98 3.91 -11.34
CA MET A 42 -0.36 2.87 -12.17
C MET A 42 -1.39 1.77 -12.46
N ASP A 43 -2.08 1.86 -13.59
CA ASP A 43 -3.16 0.93 -13.96
C ASP A 43 -2.64 -0.36 -14.61
N ASN A 44 -2.96 -1.50 -14.00
CA ASN A 44 -2.57 -2.86 -14.44
C ASN A 44 -3.55 -3.44 -15.47
N ALA A 45 -3.95 -2.64 -16.46
CA ALA A 45 -4.93 -3.03 -17.47
C ALA A 45 -6.28 -3.40 -16.87
N SER A 46 -6.87 -2.47 -16.11
CA SER A 46 -8.23 -2.62 -15.61
C SER A 46 -9.24 -2.74 -16.75
N THR A 47 -10.29 -3.51 -16.51
CA THR A 47 -11.42 -3.69 -17.45
C THR A 47 -12.76 -3.23 -16.87
N SER A 48 -12.77 -2.70 -15.65
CA SER A 48 -13.97 -2.17 -15.00
C SER A 48 -14.41 -0.86 -15.68
N GLY A 49 -15.62 -0.85 -16.26
CA GLY A 49 -16.18 0.33 -16.91
C GLY A 49 -16.21 1.55 -15.98
N HIS A 50 -16.70 1.38 -14.76
CA HIS A 50 -16.75 2.46 -13.76
C HIS A 50 -15.37 3.05 -13.42
N LEU A 51 -14.34 2.20 -13.34
CA LEU A 51 -12.98 2.66 -13.08
C LEU A 51 -12.39 3.41 -14.28
N LEU A 52 -12.65 2.93 -15.49
CA LEU A 52 -12.21 3.60 -16.72
C LEU A 52 -12.91 4.96 -16.89
N ASP A 53 -14.21 5.03 -16.62
CA ASP A 53 -14.97 6.28 -16.61
C ASP A 53 -14.43 7.26 -15.55
N TYR A 54 -14.04 6.75 -14.37
CA TYR A 54 -13.43 7.57 -13.33
C TYR A 54 -12.10 8.18 -13.78
N PHE A 55 -11.23 7.43 -14.47
CA PHE A 55 -9.99 7.98 -15.02
C PHE A 55 -10.22 9.14 -16.00
N GLU A 56 -11.34 9.13 -16.71
CA GLU A 56 -11.71 10.20 -17.64
C GLU A 56 -12.39 11.40 -16.99
N SER A 57 -12.82 11.28 -15.73
CA SER A 57 -13.50 12.34 -15.01
C SER A 57 -12.60 13.52 -14.63
N ASP A 58 -13.19 14.72 -14.53
CA ASP A 58 -12.50 15.92 -14.04
C ASP A 58 -12.05 15.75 -12.58
N ASP A 59 -12.82 15.02 -11.78
CA ASP A 59 -12.50 14.71 -10.39
C ASP A 59 -11.14 14.01 -10.29
N PHE A 60 -10.95 12.92 -11.03
CA PHE A 60 -9.67 12.22 -11.08
C PHE A 60 -8.54 13.10 -11.63
N LYS A 61 -8.77 13.73 -12.80
CA LYS A 61 -7.76 14.53 -13.51
C LYS A 61 -7.27 15.74 -12.68
N SER A 62 -8.09 16.25 -11.77
CA SER A 62 -7.71 17.32 -10.85
C SER A 62 -6.83 16.86 -9.67
N LYS A 63 -6.83 15.55 -9.37
CA LYS A 63 -6.18 14.98 -8.18
C LYS A 63 -4.91 14.19 -8.50
N ALA A 64 -4.91 13.45 -9.61
CA ALA A 64 -3.83 12.51 -9.94
C ALA A 64 -3.54 12.45 -11.44
N ARG A 65 -2.34 11.97 -11.78
CA ARG A 65 -1.97 11.59 -13.14
C ARG A 65 -2.29 10.13 -13.39
N PHE A 66 -2.63 9.80 -14.63
CA PHE A 66 -2.87 8.43 -15.06
C PHE A 66 -1.66 7.88 -15.82
N HIS A 67 -1.27 6.64 -15.51
CA HIS A 67 -0.31 5.86 -16.27
C HIS A 67 -0.85 4.46 -16.54
N GLN A 68 -1.11 4.15 -17.81
CA GLN A 68 -1.57 2.85 -18.24
C GLN A 68 -0.38 1.92 -18.54
N ILE A 69 -0.27 0.80 -17.81
CA ILE A 69 0.82 -0.18 -18.02
C ILE A 69 0.57 -1.03 -19.28
N GLY A 70 -0.70 -1.24 -19.66
CA GLY A 70 -1.11 -1.96 -20.87
C GLY A 70 -1.20 -3.48 -20.71
N LYS A 71 -0.77 -4.04 -19.57
CA LYS A 71 -1.04 -5.43 -19.18
C LYS A 71 -1.05 -5.56 -17.65
N ASN A 72 -1.71 -6.60 -17.14
CA ASN A 72 -1.66 -6.90 -15.71
C ASN A 72 -0.29 -7.49 -15.34
N VAL A 73 0.57 -6.67 -14.75
CA VAL A 73 1.93 -7.05 -14.33
C VAL A 73 2.02 -7.35 -12.83
N GLY A 74 0.94 -7.11 -12.09
CA GLY A 74 0.88 -7.22 -10.64
C GLY A 74 1.62 -6.10 -9.91
N PRO A 75 1.36 -5.95 -8.59
CA PRO A 75 1.81 -4.81 -7.80
C PRO A 75 3.33 -4.71 -7.70
N ARG A 76 4.05 -5.85 -7.64
CA ARG A 76 5.52 -5.84 -7.54
C ARG A 76 6.19 -5.31 -8.81
N THR A 77 5.71 -5.69 -9.98
CA THR A 77 6.26 -5.20 -11.25
C THR A 77 5.85 -3.75 -11.47
N SER A 78 4.61 -3.39 -11.11
CA SER A 78 4.12 -2.00 -11.11
C SER A 78 5.01 -1.09 -10.26
N CYS A 79 5.42 -1.53 -9.07
CA CYS A 79 6.37 -0.80 -8.23
C CYS A 79 7.77 -0.66 -8.85
N GLN A 80 8.29 -1.68 -9.54
CA GLN A 80 9.57 -1.59 -10.25
C GLN A 80 9.49 -0.59 -11.41
N LEU A 81 8.36 -0.57 -12.14
CA LEU A 81 8.12 0.38 -13.21
C LEU A 81 7.99 1.81 -12.67
N ALA A 82 7.29 2.01 -11.55
CA ALA A 82 7.24 3.30 -10.87
C ALA A 82 8.64 3.78 -10.47
N GLN A 83 9.47 2.88 -9.93
CA GLN A 83 10.86 3.19 -9.59
C GLN A 83 11.70 3.55 -10.83
N SER A 84 11.46 2.93 -11.99
CA SER A 84 12.25 3.20 -13.20
C SER A 84 11.96 4.56 -13.85
N PHE A 85 10.84 5.21 -13.49
CA PHE A 85 10.58 6.60 -13.86
C PHE A 85 11.44 7.59 -13.07
N LEU A 86 12.14 7.11 -12.04
CA LEU A 86 12.93 7.92 -11.13
C LEU A 86 14.42 7.56 -11.24
N GLY A 87 15.28 8.46 -10.76
CA GLY A 87 16.69 8.12 -10.55
C GLY A 87 16.87 7.14 -9.38
N PRO A 88 17.99 6.38 -9.35
CA PRO A 88 18.23 5.34 -8.34
C PRO A 88 18.16 5.83 -6.89
N ASP A 89 18.49 7.11 -6.67
CA ASP A 89 18.53 7.74 -5.34
C ASP A 89 17.30 8.59 -5.04
N SER A 90 16.19 8.37 -5.76
CA SER A 90 14.96 9.15 -5.58
C SER A 90 14.09 8.58 -4.47
N SER A 91 13.55 9.46 -3.63
CA SER A 91 12.47 9.08 -2.71
C SER A 91 11.14 9.01 -3.45
N PHE A 92 10.32 8.03 -3.12
CA PHE A 92 8.95 7.90 -3.62
C PHE A 92 8.10 7.11 -2.64
N ILE A 93 6.79 7.26 -2.75
CA ILE A 93 5.82 6.44 -2.05
C ILE A 93 5.19 5.48 -3.05
N PHE A 94 5.01 4.23 -2.64
CA PHE A 94 4.21 3.26 -3.38
C PHE A 94 3.21 2.60 -2.46
N THR A 95 1.99 2.38 -2.94
CA THR A 95 0.95 1.67 -2.20
C THR A 95 -0.02 0.97 -3.14
N ASP A 96 -0.55 -0.16 -2.70
CA ASP A 96 -1.84 -0.67 -3.17
C ASP A 96 -2.99 0.22 -2.66
N PRO A 97 -4.15 0.23 -3.32
CA PRO A 97 -5.27 1.11 -2.98
C PRO A 97 -6.18 0.56 -1.88
N ASP A 98 -5.89 -0.64 -1.38
CA ASP A 98 -6.77 -1.43 -0.51
C ASP A 98 -6.53 -1.20 0.99
N LEU A 99 -6.12 0.01 1.34
CA LEU A 99 -5.86 0.43 2.72
C LEU A 99 -6.84 1.52 3.16
N TRP A 100 -7.35 1.41 4.39
CA TRP A 100 -7.73 2.61 5.12
C TRP A 100 -6.45 3.14 5.78
N LEU A 101 -6.00 4.28 5.27
CA LEU A 101 -4.87 5.01 5.81
C LEU A 101 -5.30 5.77 7.09
N PRO A 102 -4.37 6.15 7.99
CA PRO A 102 -4.73 6.80 9.24
C PRO A 102 -5.58 8.06 9.03
N ASP A 103 -6.70 8.18 9.74
CA ASP A 103 -7.58 9.37 9.64
C ASP A 103 -6.84 10.65 10.05
N ASP A 104 -6.00 10.55 11.07
CA ASP A 104 -5.11 11.62 11.56
C ASP A 104 -3.65 11.15 11.44
N PRO A 105 -3.02 11.28 10.26
CA PRO A 105 -1.62 10.89 10.10
C PRO A 105 -0.70 11.81 10.89
N ASP A 106 0.43 11.27 11.31
CA ASP A 106 1.41 12.06 12.06
C ASP A 106 1.78 13.33 11.26
N PRO A 107 1.77 14.52 11.88
CA PRO A 107 2.03 15.78 11.18
C PRO A 107 3.45 15.89 10.64
N ASP A 108 4.38 15.03 11.08
CA ASP A 108 5.75 14.88 10.58
C ASP A 108 5.99 13.47 9.98
N MET A 109 4.93 12.81 9.49
CA MET A 109 4.94 11.43 8.99
C MET A 109 6.16 11.12 8.09
N LEU A 110 6.36 11.86 6.99
CA LEU A 110 7.47 11.58 6.07
C LEU A 110 8.82 11.87 6.71
N LEU A 111 8.93 12.97 7.46
CA LEU A 111 10.16 13.32 8.16
C LEU A 111 10.58 12.24 9.17
N GLN A 112 9.64 11.68 9.94
CA GLN A 112 9.90 10.57 10.86
C GLN A 112 10.30 9.31 10.10
N MET A 113 9.61 9.00 9.01
CA MET A 113 9.94 7.85 8.17
C MET A 113 11.38 7.95 7.61
N PHE A 114 11.79 9.12 7.11
CA PHE A 114 13.17 9.34 6.66
C PHE A 114 14.18 9.17 7.79
N LYS A 115 13.94 9.80 8.94
CA LYS A 115 14.83 9.72 10.11
C LYS A 115 15.03 8.28 10.56
N LEU A 116 13.95 7.52 10.68
CA LEU A 116 13.98 6.13 11.13
C LEU A 116 14.60 5.20 10.09
N GLY A 117 14.27 5.38 8.80
CA GLY A 117 14.86 4.63 7.70
C GLY A 117 16.38 4.75 7.68
N LYS A 118 16.90 5.97 7.81
CA LYS A 118 18.35 6.24 7.93
C LYS A 118 18.95 5.68 9.22
N LYS A 119 18.29 5.87 10.37
CA LYS A 119 18.78 5.40 11.67
C LYS A 119 18.97 3.87 11.72
N TYR A 120 18.09 3.12 11.07
CA TYR A 120 18.08 1.65 11.14
C TYR A 120 18.47 0.95 9.85
N ASN A 121 19.06 1.68 8.90
CA ASN A 121 19.53 1.19 7.62
C ASN A 121 18.45 0.44 6.81
N CYS A 122 17.25 1.02 6.76
CA CYS A 122 16.09 0.46 6.08
C CYS A 122 15.62 1.37 4.94
N PRO A 123 15.80 0.98 3.66
CA PRO A 123 15.38 1.77 2.51
C PRO A 123 13.87 1.72 2.27
N LYS A 124 13.13 0.82 2.91
CA LYS A 124 11.66 0.85 2.95
C LYS A 124 11.19 1.20 4.35
N VAL A 125 10.31 2.17 4.45
CA VAL A 125 9.64 2.52 5.72
C VAL A 125 8.16 2.64 5.42
N GLY A 126 7.29 1.97 6.18
CA GLY A 126 5.86 1.96 5.90
C GLY A 126 5.04 1.84 7.17
N LEU A 127 3.74 1.71 6.95
CA LEU A 127 2.75 1.62 8.02
C LEU A 127 2.65 0.18 8.54
N ALA A 128 2.42 0.03 9.85
CA ALA A 128 2.01 -1.24 10.39
C ALA A 128 0.53 -1.48 10.07
N LEU A 129 0.17 -2.76 9.83
CA LEU A 129 -1.21 -3.13 9.60
C LEU A 129 -1.87 -3.45 10.93
N ASP A 130 -2.92 -2.70 11.24
CA ASP A 130 -3.68 -2.84 12.46
C ASP A 130 -4.45 -4.17 12.46
N ILE A 131 -4.34 -4.88 13.57
CA ILE A 131 -4.98 -6.17 13.84
C ILE A 131 -5.68 -6.18 15.20
N SER A 132 -5.95 -5.01 15.79
CA SER A 132 -6.53 -4.91 17.12
C SER A 132 -8.01 -5.31 17.21
N GLU A 133 -8.72 -5.35 16.08
CA GLU A 133 -10.16 -5.65 15.99
C GLU A 133 -10.42 -6.93 15.15
N PRO A 134 -9.87 -8.10 15.56
CA PRO A 134 -9.97 -9.33 14.78
C PRO A 134 -11.41 -9.83 14.59
N GLU A 135 -12.35 -9.44 15.45
CA GLU A 135 -13.77 -9.76 15.35
C GLU A 135 -14.46 -9.13 14.13
N LEU A 136 -13.88 -8.06 13.57
CA LEU A 136 -14.38 -7.41 12.35
C LEU A 136 -13.86 -8.09 11.09
N PHE A 137 -12.96 -9.08 11.22
CA PHE A 137 -12.28 -9.67 10.07
C PHE A 137 -13.06 -10.86 9.51
N ARG A 138 -12.96 -11.01 8.18
CA ARG A 138 -13.34 -12.23 7.47
C ARG A 138 -12.41 -13.36 7.85
N ASN A 139 -12.90 -14.60 7.79
CA ASN A 139 -12.09 -15.79 7.99
C ASN A 139 -11.21 -16.09 6.76
N LEU A 140 -10.13 -15.32 6.60
CA LEU A 140 -9.21 -15.40 5.47
C LEU A 140 -7.93 -16.14 5.83
N THR A 141 -7.39 -16.84 4.83
CA THR A 141 -6.09 -17.49 4.92
C THR A 141 -5.20 -17.06 3.76
N ILE A 142 -3.92 -16.91 4.05
CA ILE A 142 -2.92 -16.71 3.00
C ILE A 142 -2.72 -18.01 2.21
N LYS A 143 -2.01 -17.96 1.07
CA LYS A 143 -1.77 -19.13 0.19
C LYS A 143 -1.30 -20.41 0.92
N SER A 144 -0.54 -20.28 2.01
CA SER A 144 -0.05 -21.39 2.83
C SER A 144 -1.05 -21.93 3.87
N GLY A 145 -2.28 -21.42 3.92
CA GLY A 145 -3.33 -21.85 4.85
C GLY A 145 -3.27 -21.20 6.23
N VAL A 146 -2.32 -20.29 6.48
CA VAL A 146 -2.22 -19.56 7.76
C VAL A 146 -3.25 -18.43 7.77
N GLY A 147 -3.96 -18.26 8.90
CA GLY A 147 -4.92 -17.17 9.08
C GLY A 147 -4.25 -15.79 8.99
N ILE A 148 -4.93 -14.80 8.44
CA ILE A 148 -4.34 -13.46 8.19
C ILE A 148 -3.86 -12.76 9.46
N ILE A 149 -4.55 -12.94 10.60
CA ILE A 149 -4.15 -12.39 11.91
C ILE A 149 -2.82 -13.02 12.32
N LEU A 150 -2.75 -14.35 12.38
CA LEU A 150 -1.51 -15.07 12.75
C LEU A 150 -0.34 -14.73 11.81
N TRP A 151 -0.63 -14.51 10.53
CA TRP A 151 0.38 -14.09 9.57
C TRP A 151 0.91 -12.70 9.87
N GLU A 152 0.05 -11.74 10.19
CA GLU A 152 0.44 -10.36 10.47
C GLU A 152 1.08 -10.21 11.87
N GLU A 153 0.58 -10.93 12.90
CA GLU A 153 1.11 -10.96 14.27
C GLU A 153 2.62 -11.23 14.33
N ARG A 154 3.17 -11.98 13.38
CA ARG A 154 4.61 -12.25 13.32
C ARG A 154 5.46 -10.98 13.18
N TYR A 155 4.89 -9.90 12.63
CA TYR A 155 5.56 -8.62 12.45
C TYR A 155 5.49 -7.75 13.71
N TRP A 156 4.54 -8.01 14.60
CA TRP A 156 4.32 -7.34 15.89
C TRP A 156 5.15 -7.91 17.04
N LYS A 157 5.93 -8.98 16.80
CA LYS A 157 6.73 -9.64 17.85
C LYS A 157 7.78 -8.69 18.44
N LYS A 158 7.92 -8.72 19.78
CA LYS A 158 8.85 -7.86 20.54
C LYS A 158 10.30 -7.94 20.05
N ASN A 159 10.76 -9.11 19.59
CA ASN A 159 12.11 -9.29 19.06
C ASN A 159 12.37 -8.58 17.71
N LYS A 160 11.32 -8.04 17.07
CA LYS A 160 11.43 -7.18 15.88
C LYS A 160 11.36 -5.70 16.22
N GLU A 161 10.93 -5.33 17.42
CA GLU A 161 10.79 -3.94 17.83
C GLU A 161 12.16 -3.33 18.11
N VAL A 162 12.57 -2.35 17.29
CA VAL A 162 13.89 -1.69 17.39
C VAL A 162 13.85 -0.41 18.23
N GLN A 163 12.66 0.11 18.47
CA GLN A 163 12.30 1.14 19.45
C GLN A 163 10.77 1.13 19.61
N PRO A 164 10.19 1.78 20.65
CA PRO A 164 8.74 1.78 20.86
C PRO A 164 7.95 2.04 19.57
N ASN A 165 7.06 1.11 19.23
CA ASN A 165 6.18 1.16 18.05
C ASN A 165 6.91 1.21 16.69
N VAL A 166 8.15 0.74 16.61
CA VAL A 166 8.89 0.63 15.33
C VAL A 166 9.46 -0.77 15.19
N TYR A 167 9.01 -1.50 14.18
CA TYR A 167 9.32 -2.91 13.98
C TYR A 167 10.12 -3.12 12.69
N LYS A 168 11.24 -3.85 12.79
CA LYS A 168 12.01 -4.30 11.64
C LYS A 168 11.33 -5.53 11.01
N ALA A 169 10.49 -5.27 10.03
CA ALA A 169 9.58 -6.23 9.43
C ALA A 169 9.39 -5.91 7.93
N GLN A 170 9.32 -6.96 7.11
CA GLN A 170 9.19 -6.84 5.65
C GLN A 170 7.91 -6.09 5.25
N ILE A 171 8.02 -5.25 4.22
CA ILE A 171 6.88 -4.64 3.54
C ILE A 171 6.94 -5.06 2.07
N ASP A 172 5.83 -5.56 1.53
CA ASP A 172 5.73 -5.92 0.12
C ASP A 172 5.37 -4.67 -0.70
N THR A 173 4.07 -4.48 -0.95
CA THR A 173 3.49 -3.40 -1.78
C THR A 173 2.40 -2.59 -1.05
N THR A 174 2.11 -2.93 0.21
CA THR A 174 1.47 -2.04 1.19
C THR A 174 2.25 -0.73 1.30
N PHE A 175 1.58 0.38 1.64
CA PHE A 175 2.18 1.71 1.79
C PHE A 175 3.61 1.69 2.33
N PHE A 176 4.54 2.20 1.52
CA PHE A 176 5.90 2.50 1.97
C PHE A 176 6.45 3.76 1.29
N LEU A 177 7.33 4.45 2.02
CA LEU A 177 8.29 5.42 1.55
C LEU A 177 9.62 4.71 1.25
N HIS A 178 10.15 4.94 0.06
CA HIS A 178 11.54 4.63 -0.27
C HIS A 178 12.46 5.71 0.31
N VAL A 179 13.38 5.29 1.18
CA VAL A 179 14.41 6.13 1.81
C VAL A 179 15.75 5.84 1.10
N PRO A 180 16.18 6.67 0.14
CA PRO A 180 17.48 6.53 -0.51
C PRO A 180 18.60 6.81 0.50
N ASP A 181 19.79 6.28 0.21
CA ASP A 181 20.98 6.41 1.06
C ASP A 181 20.70 6.08 2.53
N SER A 182 19.83 5.08 2.79
CA SER A 182 19.51 4.66 4.14
C SER A 182 20.73 4.06 4.87
N GLY A 183 21.82 3.75 4.16
CA GLY A 183 22.94 2.97 4.70
C GLY A 183 22.75 1.45 4.56
N SER A 184 21.80 0.99 3.73
CA SER A 184 21.66 -0.42 3.42
C SER A 184 22.76 -0.89 2.46
N GLU A 185 23.19 -2.15 2.61
CA GLU A 185 24.23 -2.75 1.77
C GLU A 185 23.89 -2.76 0.27
N LYS A 186 22.58 -2.79 -0.05
CA LYS A 186 22.06 -2.80 -1.42
C LYS A 186 20.98 -1.74 -1.58
N PRO A 187 20.95 -0.99 -2.70
CA PRO A 187 19.84 -0.10 -3.01
C PRO A 187 18.57 -0.92 -3.28
N MET A 188 17.39 -0.32 -3.10
CA MET A 188 16.11 -1.02 -3.29
C MET A 188 15.97 -1.63 -4.69
N SER A 189 16.44 -0.92 -5.72
CA SER A 189 16.39 -1.36 -7.13
C SER A 189 17.14 -2.68 -7.37
N ALA A 190 18.19 -2.97 -6.59
CA ALA A 190 18.98 -4.19 -6.73
C ALA A 190 18.24 -5.46 -6.27
N TYR A 191 17.13 -5.34 -5.55
CA TYR A 191 16.34 -6.50 -5.10
C TYR A 191 15.46 -7.10 -6.19
N GLY A 192 15.12 -6.32 -7.23
CA GLY A 192 14.26 -6.79 -8.33
C GLY A 192 12.99 -7.48 -7.81
N TRP A 193 12.72 -8.71 -8.26
CA TRP A 193 11.54 -9.50 -7.89
C TRP A 193 11.47 -9.84 -6.39
N SER A 194 12.61 -9.78 -5.71
CA SER A 194 12.73 -9.98 -4.26
C SER A 194 12.51 -8.69 -3.48
N GLN A 195 11.87 -7.67 -4.06
CA GLN A 195 11.67 -6.38 -3.37
C GLN A 195 10.87 -6.44 -2.04
N HIS A 196 10.15 -7.54 -1.79
CA HIS A 196 9.49 -7.81 -0.51
C HIS A 196 10.47 -8.18 0.62
N THR A 197 11.73 -8.49 0.28
CA THR A 197 12.80 -8.79 1.23
C THR A 197 13.72 -7.60 1.52
N VAL A 198 13.44 -6.45 0.88
CA VAL A 198 14.14 -5.19 1.14
C VAL A 198 14.05 -4.87 2.65
N PRO A 199 15.17 -4.50 3.32
CA PRO A 199 15.15 -4.13 4.72
C PRO A 199 14.13 -3.02 4.96
N SER A 200 13.21 -3.30 5.88
CA SER A 200 11.98 -2.52 6.02
C SER A 200 11.69 -2.21 7.49
N LEU A 201 11.09 -1.05 7.73
CA LEU A 201 10.48 -0.69 9.02
C LEU A 201 8.98 -0.55 8.87
N ARG A 202 8.22 -1.13 9.80
CA ARG A 202 6.79 -0.86 10.01
C ARG A 202 6.64 0.03 11.24
N LEU A 203 6.01 1.19 11.08
CA LEU A 203 5.73 2.13 12.16
C LEU A 203 4.32 1.87 12.68
N ALA A 204 4.15 1.77 13.98
CA ALA A 204 2.89 1.43 14.64
C ALA A 204 2.44 2.50 15.66
N GLY A 205 3.09 3.67 15.65
CA GLY A 205 2.69 4.80 16.49
C GLY A 205 1.39 5.42 16.01
N SER A 206 0.85 6.34 16.81
CA SER A 206 -0.28 7.18 16.41
C SER A 206 0.01 7.83 15.06
N GLY A 207 -0.94 7.77 14.13
CA GLY A 207 -0.77 8.31 12.77
C GLY A 207 0.07 7.45 11.81
N PHE A 208 0.42 6.21 12.18
CA PHE A 208 1.16 5.26 11.33
C PHE A 208 0.49 3.88 11.18
N LEU A 209 -0.75 3.72 11.65
CA LEU A 209 -1.51 2.49 11.48
C LEU A 209 -2.41 2.56 10.25
N ALA A 210 -2.35 1.53 9.41
CA ALA A 210 -3.29 1.33 8.32
C ALA A 210 -4.10 0.06 8.54
N LYS A 211 -5.33 0.03 8.04
CA LYS A 211 -6.18 -1.16 8.05
C LYS A 211 -6.27 -1.73 6.64
N HIS A 212 -6.03 -3.02 6.48
CA HIS A 212 -6.09 -3.67 5.16
C HIS A 212 -7.55 -4.02 4.83
N ARG A 213 -8.19 -3.21 3.96
CA ARG A 213 -9.64 -3.24 3.71
C ARG A 213 -10.17 -4.64 3.40
N PRO A 214 -9.57 -5.42 2.47
CA PRO A 214 -10.01 -6.78 2.18
C PRO A 214 -10.14 -7.73 3.37
N TRP A 215 -9.48 -7.46 4.51
CA TRP A 215 -9.59 -8.32 5.69
C TRP A 215 -10.90 -8.15 6.44
N TYR A 216 -11.58 -7.01 6.33
CA TYR A 216 -12.78 -6.67 7.10
C TYR A 216 -14.05 -7.21 6.46
N ILE A 217 -15.05 -7.61 7.24
CA ILE A 217 -16.35 -8.10 6.74
C ILE A 217 -17.05 -7.02 5.91
N ASP A 218 -17.14 -5.82 6.46
CA ASP A 218 -17.49 -4.61 5.74
C ASP A 218 -16.19 -3.90 5.36
N ASP A 219 -15.89 -3.86 4.07
CA ASP A 219 -14.70 -3.19 3.54
C ASP A 219 -15.05 -2.00 2.64
N GLY A 220 -16.33 -1.61 2.59
CA GLY A 220 -16.87 -0.54 1.77
C GLY A 220 -17.01 -0.83 0.27
N LEU A 221 -16.70 -2.04 -0.22
CA LEU A 221 -17.05 -2.42 -1.60
C LEU A 221 -18.48 -2.92 -1.71
N SER A 222 -19.14 -2.56 -2.80
CA SER A 222 -20.36 -3.25 -3.24
C SER A 222 -20.04 -4.67 -3.69
N ASP A 223 -21.05 -5.55 -3.64
CA ASP A 223 -20.91 -6.93 -4.12
C ASP A 223 -20.61 -6.97 -5.62
N GLU A 224 -21.13 -6.01 -6.39
CA GLU A 224 -20.88 -5.89 -7.83
C GLU A 224 -19.38 -5.66 -8.13
N GLU A 225 -18.76 -4.68 -7.46
CA GLU A 225 -17.34 -4.37 -7.64
C GLU A 225 -16.45 -5.50 -7.12
N ARG A 226 -16.83 -6.09 -5.98
CA ARG A 226 -16.16 -7.28 -5.41
C ARG A 226 -16.17 -8.46 -6.39
N ASN A 227 -17.33 -8.78 -6.95
CA ASN A 227 -17.49 -9.89 -7.90
C ASN A 227 -16.74 -9.64 -9.21
N LEU A 228 -16.74 -8.39 -9.69
CA LEU A 228 -15.96 -8.01 -10.86
C LEU A 228 -14.46 -8.20 -10.62
N TYR A 229 -13.96 -7.74 -9.46
CA TYR A 229 -12.55 -7.93 -9.12
C TYR A 229 -12.20 -9.42 -9.01
N HIS A 230 -12.99 -10.23 -8.32
CA HIS A 230 -12.72 -11.66 -8.19
C HIS A 230 -12.80 -12.45 -9.49
N SER A 231 -13.70 -12.07 -10.41
CA SER A 231 -13.82 -12.74 -11.71
C SER A 231 -12.69 -12.40 -12.68
N THR A 232 -12.04 -11.24 -12.50
CA THR A 232 -10.97 -10.75 -13.39
C THR A 232 -9.57 -10.91 -12.80
N ALA A 233 -9.44 -10.99 -11.47
CA ALA A 233 -8.16 -11.18 -10.79
C ALA A 233 -7.69 -12.64 -10.88
N THR A 234 -6.85 -12.94 -11.86
CA THR A 234 -6.21 -14.27 -11.98
C THR A 234 -5.10 -14.44 -10.94
N GLY A 235 -5.43 -14.94 -9.74
CA GLY A 235 -4.47 -15.51 -8.77
C GLY A 235 -3.60 -14.53 -7.96
N VAL A 236 -3.97 -13.25 -7.87
CA VAL A 236 -3.07 -12.16 -7.42
C VAL A 236 -3.19 -11.79 -5.92
N ALA A 237 -4.34 -11.97 -5.26
CA ALA A 237 -4.44 -11.66 -3.83
C ALA A 237 -3.80 -12.78 -2.98
N SER A 238 -2.74 -12.45 -2.24
CA SER A 238 -2.02 -13.44 -1.41
C SER A 238 -2.84 -13.99 -0.24
N TRP A 239 -3.96 -13.32 0.10
CA TRP A 239 -4.89 -13.57 1.20
C TRP A 239 -6.23 -14.22 0.77
N SER A 240 -6.43 -14.56 -0.52
CA SER A 240 -7.77 -14.89 -1.04
C SER A 240 -8.07 -16.36 -1.28
N ARG A 241 -7.41 -17.31 -0.58
CA ARG A 241 -7.56 -18.74 -0.91
C ARG A 241 -9.00 -19.27 -0.74
N ASN A 242 -9.77 -18.73 0.20
CA ASN A 242 -11.13 -19.19 0.51
C ASN A 242 -12.26 -18.27 0.01
N LEU A 243 -11.97 -17.36 -0.92
CA LEU A 243 -12.96 -16.40 -1.44
C LEU A 243 -13.93 -17.01 -2.48
N SER A 244 -14.02 -18.34 -2.63
CA SER A 244 -14.95 -18.98 -3.57
C SER A 244 -15.97 -19.91 -2.91
N LYS A 245 -17.24 -19.49 -3.05
CA LYS A 245 -18.53 -20.21 -3.01
C LYS A 245 -18.98 -20.74 -1.63
N ASP A 246 -20.06 -20.14 -1.12
CA ASP A 246 -20.92 -20.59 0.01
C ASP A 246 -20.80 -19.82 1.35
N LEU A 247 -20.87 -18.48 1.35
CA LEU A 247 -21.14 -17.74 2.59
C LEU A 247 -22.25 -16.67 2.56
N ASP A 248 -22.92 -16.42 1.43
CA ASP A 248 -24.12 -15.57 1.40
C ASP A 248 -25.41 -16.38 1.53
N SER A 249 -25.49 -17.21 2.56
CA SER A 249 -26.77 -17.73 3.03
C SER A 249 -26.73 -18.01 4.53
N ARG A 250 -26.82 -16.94 5.34
CA ARG A 250 -27.52 -16.98 6.63
C ARG A 250 -28.19 -15.65 6.90
#